data_AF-A0AAU8ADB7-F1
#
_entry.id   AF-A0AAU8ADB7-F1
#
_cell.length_a   1.000
_cell.length_b   1.000
_cell.length_c   1.000
_cell.angle_alpha   90.00
_cell.angle_beta   90.00
_cell.angle_gamma   90.00
#
_symmetry.space_group_name_H-M   'P 1'
#
loop_
_entity.id
_entity.type
_entity.pdbx_description
1 polymer ?
#
loop_
_entity_poly.entity_id
_entity_poly.type
_entity_poly.pdbx_seq_one_letter_code
_entity_poly.pdbx_strand_id
1 'polypeptide(L)'
;MTALCLDGLRPALEGVIASVLATCDAAGTPNVSMISQVHYAGPGEVALSYQFFNKTRRNIMETQRATVMVTDPETLAHYRLQLRYLDTRTEGPLFESMKAKLAGIASHHGVADVFRLLGSDVFKVEGIEMASAPVAAPPSRPSLLAATRRVCAALAACDDLEGLFDALTGGLAADFGIGWSMVLIAEPATGRLYTVATYGYPVTGVGAEVAPGEGVIGVAARENAPIRIGHMTREYRYGAVISDGARRSGLFSDAPRLIPFPGLSAPRSQIALPIAECGEVVAVLFAESDEINRFGYEEEDALALVAAHLGARMSLLRQEASDEASGIPAPEPAGQDEVAVRFFQADQSVFLGDDYLIKGVAGAILWRLLREYDARGRTEFTTRELRLDASLRLPTAAENLDARLILLRKRLDERCAWLKIEKAGRGRFRLLPSCRLILEEPGAASPPA
;
A
#
# COMPACT_ATOMS: atom_id res chain seq x y z
N MET A 1 27.75 12.51 28.87
CA MET A 1 26.87 13.09 27.83
C MET A 1 26.91 12.14 26.66
N THR A 2 25.81 11.47 26.37
CA THR A 2 25.66 10.65 25.16
C THR A 2 25.83 11.57 23.95
N ALA A 3 26.65 11.18 22.97
CA ALA A 3 26.82 11.97 21.75
C ALA A 3 25.46 12.06 21.02
N LEU A 4 25.08 13.26 20.58
CA LEU A 4 23.88 13.44 19.76
C LEU A 4 24.07 12.70 18.43
N CYS A 5 23.11 11.87 18.05
CA CYS A 5 23.05 11.22 16.74
C CYS A 5 21.82 11.70 15.97
N LEU A 6 21.89 11.62 14.64
CA LEU A 6 20.79 12.08 13.79
C LEU A 6 19.53 11.24 13.96
N ASP A 7 19.67 9.94 14.25
CA ASP A 7 18.54 9.03 14.52
C ASP A 7 17.70 9.52 15.70
N GLY A 8 18.34 10.02 16.76
CA GLY A 8 17.67 10.60 17.92
C GLY A 8 16.98 11.94 17.64
N LEU A 9 17.22 12.54 16.48
CA LEU A 9 16.61 13.82 16.07
C LEU A 9 15.48 13.65 15.07
N ARG A 10 15.13 12.43 14.66
CA ARG A 10 14.06 12.16 13.67
C ARG A 10 12.74 12.90 13.96
N PRO A 11 12.26 13.04 15.22
CA PRO A 11 11.06 13.85 15.50
C PRO A 11 11.18 15.31 15.06
N ALA A 12 12.36 15.93 15.19
CA ALA A 12 12.63 17.30 14.74
C ALA A 12 12.70 17.44 13.21
N LEU A 13 12.83 16.31 12.49
CA LEU A 13 12.91 16.22 11.03
C LEU A 13 11.53 15.92 10.40
N GLU A 14 10.47 15.89 11.20
CA GLU A 14 9.13 15.62 10.68
C GLU A 14 8.53 16.78 9.88
N GLY A 15 9.14 17.97 9.92
CA GLY A 15 8.63 19.15 9.21
C GLY A 15 7.39 19.76 9.87
N VAL A 16 7.14 19.44 11.15
CA VAL A 16 6.06 20.04 11.96
C VAL A 16 6.35 21.50 12.26
N ILE A 17 7.61 21.83 12.58
CA ILE A 17 8.11 23.18 12.78
C ILE A 17 9.06 23.54 11.65
N ALA A 18 8.87 24.71 11.05
CA ALA A 18 9.73 25.20 9.99
C ALA A 18 11.18 25.35 10.48
N SER A 19 12.13 25.00 9.62
CA SER A 19 13.56 25.02 9.95
C SER A 19 14.23 26.26 9.37
N VAL A 20 15.29 26.73 10.05
CA VAL A 20 16.04 27.91 9.61
C VAL A 20 17.34 27.46 8.96
N LEU A 21 17.48 27.71 7.66
CA LEU A 21 18.65 27.39 6.86
C LEU A 21 19.54 28.63 6.69
N ALA A 22 20.82 28.49 7.00
CA ALA A 22 21.84 29.49 6.79
C ALA A 22 22.91 28.98 5.82
N THR A 23 23.30 29.81 4.87
CA THR A 23 24.43 29.59 3.94
C THR A 23 25.25 30.87 3.81
N CYS A 24 26.45 30.79 3.25
CA CYS A 24 27.26 31.96 2.92
C CYS A 24 27.78 31.88 1.48
N ASP A 25 28.06 33.02 0.86
CA ASP A 25 28.83 33.08 -0.38
C ASP A 25 30.33 32.94 -0.10
N ALA A 26 31.17 32.87 -1.15
CA ALA A 26 32.63 32.78 -1.00
C ALA A 26 33.26 33.96 -0.23
N ALA A 27 32.61 35.11 -0.19
CA ALA A 27 33.05 36.27 0.58
C ALA A 27 32.62 36.21 2.06
N GLY A 28 31.86 35.19 2.46
CA GLY A 28 31.37 35.00 3.82
C GLY A 28 30.08 35.76 4.14
N THR A 29 29.40 36.34 3.14
CA THR A 29 28.14 37.06 3.35
C THR A 29 27.03 36.06 3.68
N PRO A 30 26.37 36.18 4.85
CA PRO A 30 25.33 35.24 5.25
C PRO A 30 24.05 35.42 4.42
N ASN A 31 23.35 34.31 4.23
CA ASN A 31 22.01 34.22 3.66
C ASN A 31 21.19 33.27 4.54
N VAL A 32 20.08 33.77 5.08
CA VAL A 32 19.19 32.99 5.96
C VAL A 32 17.84 32.85 5.30
N SER A 33 17.26 31.65 5.35
CA SER A 33 15.96 31.33 4.76
C SER A 33 15.21 30.36 5.65
N MET A 34 13.89 30.50 5.71
CA MET A 34 13.02 29.50 6.33
C MET A 34 12.70 28.41 5.31
N ILE A 35 12.80 27.15 5.71
CA ILE A 35 12.46 25.99 4.89
C ILE A 35 11.39 25.15 5.60
N SER A 36 10.50 24.54 4.83
CA SER A 36 9.37 23.76 5.36
C SER A 36 9.81 22.46 6.02
N GLN A 37 10.90 21.84 5.55
CA GLN A 37 11.36 20.56 6.08
C GLN A 37 12.86 20.34 5.90
N VAL A 38 13.41 19.57 6.83
CA VAL A 38 14.68 18.84 6.69
C VAL A 38 14.31 17.37 6.72
N HIS A 39 14.57 16.64 5.64
CA HIS A 39 14.18 15.24 5.54
C HIS A 39 15.31 14.34 6.03
N TYR A 40 15.02 13.36 6.88
CA TYR A 40 15.98 12.33 7.28
C TYR A 40 16.28 11.41 6.08
N ALA A 41 17.54 11.32 5.64
CA ALA A 41 17.95 10.47 4.51
C ALA A 41 18.79 9.25 4.94
N GLY A 42 19.24 9.22 6.19
CA GLY A 42 19.99 8.11 6.78
C GLY A 42 20.74 8.57 8.04
N PRO A 43 21.51 7.68 8.71
CA PRO A 43 22.12 7.96 10.03
C PRO A 43 23.08 9.15 10.10
N GLY A 44 23.57 9.63 8.95
CA GLY A 44 24.44 10.81 8.84
C GLY A 44 24.08 11.72 7.67
N GLU A 45 22.88 11.56 7.09
CA GLU A 45 22.47 12.29 5.90
C GLU A 45 21.08 12.89 6.07
N VAL A 46 20.93 14.13 5.61
CA VAL A 46 19.64 14.81 5.49
C VAL A 46 19.46 15.30 4.07
N ALA A 47 18.21 15.49 3.65
CA ALA A 47 17.88 16.07 2.37
C ALA A 47 17.03 17.33 2.52
N LEU A 48 17.35 18.35 1.72
CA LEU A 48 16.64 19.62 1.66
C LEU A 48 15.97 19.78 0.30
N SER A 49 14.79 20.40 0.28
CA SER A 49 14.03 20.62 -0.96
C SER A 49 14.69 21.68 -1.84
N TYR A 50 14.98 21.33 -3.09
CA TYR A 50 15.34 22.31 -4.12
C TYR A 50 14.09 22.71 -4.91
N GLN A 51 13.69 23.98 -4.81
CA GLN A 51 12.45 24.49 -5.43
C GLN A 51 12.50 25.97 -5.83
N PHE A 52 12.95 26.89 -4.94
CA PHE A 52 12.90 28.35 -5.22
C PHE A 52 14.15 29.15 -4.80
N PHE A 53 15.16 28.51 -4.24
CA PHE A 53 16.21 29.22 -3.51
C PHE A 53 17.41 29.63 -4.38
N ASN A 54 17.23 30.61 -5.27
CA ASN A 54 18.29 31.02 -6.20
C ASN A 54 19.59 31.51 -5.51
N LYS A 55 19.50 32.23 -4.37
CA LYS A 55 20.70 32.63 -3.61
C LYS A 55 21.26 31.48 -2.77
N THR A 56 20.40 30.80 -2.00
CA THR A 56 20.83 29.68 -1.14
C THR A 56 21.49 28.57 -1.95
N ARG A 57 20.93 28.20 -3.11
CA ARG A 57 21.51 27.18 -3.98
C ARG A 57 22.82 27.61 -4.58
N ARG A 58 22.95 28.86 -5.04
CA ARG A 58 24.24 29.40 -5.52
C ARG A 58 25.31 29.27 -4.44
N ASN A 59 25.00 29.69 -3.21
CA ASN A 59 25.88 29.57 -2.06
C ASN A 59 26.27 28.11 -1.79
N ILE A 60 25.31 27.17 -1.83
CA ILE A 60 25.57 25.74 -1.66
C ILE A 60 26.46 25.18 -2.76
N MET A 61 26.23 25.55 -4.02
CA MET A 61 27.06 25.07 -5.14
C MET A 61 28.48 25.64 -5.09
N GLU A 62 28.66 26.85 -4.56
CA GLU A 62 29.98 27.50 -4.44
C GLU A 62 30.77 27.01 -3.23
N THR A 63 30.12 26.87 -2.06
CA THR A 63 30.79 26.60 -0.78
C THR A 63 30.64 25.16 -0.31
N GLN A 64 29.69 24.41 -0.87
CA GLN A 64 29.26 23.08 -0.44
C GLN A 64 28.84 23.00 1.04
N ARG A 65 28.55 24.13 1.68
CA ARG A 65 28.30 24.22 3.12
C ARG A 65 26.95 24.86 3.41
N ALA A 66 26.30 24.33 4.43
CA ALA A 66 25.10 24.91 5.00
C ALA A 66 25.04 24.64 6.50
N THR A 67 24.21 25.38 7.21
CA THR A 67 23.83 25.09 8.58
C THR A 67 22.33 25.19 8.68
N VAL A 68 21.69 24.22 9.32
CA VAL A 68 20.25 24.25 9.54
C VAL A 68 19.93 24.10 11.01
N MET A 69 18.96 24.86 11.49
CA MET A 69 18.40 24.72 12.82
C MET A 69 17.04 24.03 12.72
N VAL A 70 16.91 22.90 13.40
CA VAL A 70 15.68 22.10 13.50
C VAL A 70 15.16 22.14 14.93
N THR A 71 13.85 21.99 15.09
CA THR A 71 13.17 22.07 16.38
C THR A 71 12.36 20.81 16.59
N ASP A 72 12.58 20.15 17.73
CA ASP A 72 11.73 19.04 18.15
C ASP A 72 10.34 19.59 18.55
N PRO A 73 9.27 19.16 17.88
CA PRO A 73 7.94 19.70 18.14
C PRO A 73 7.36 19.31 19.51
N GLU A 74 7.87 18.25 20.14
CA GLU A 74 7.35 17.74 21.41
C GLU A 74 8.12 18.32 22.60
N THR A 75 9.45 18.40 22.48
CA THR A 75 10.31 18.87 23.57
C THR A 75 10.69 20.35 23.45
N LEU A 76 10.48 20.94 22.26
CA LEU A 76 10.93 22.27 21.86
C LEU A 76 12.46 22.47 21.96
N ALA A 77 13.22 21.38 21.99
CA ALA A 77 14.67 21.43 21.88
C ALA A 77 15.09 21.93 20.49
N HIS A 78 16.15 22.74 20.44
CA HIS A 78 16.71 23.25 19.19
C HIS A 78 18.04 22.58 18.91
N TYR A 79 18.19 22.05 17.71
CA TYR A 79 19.42 21.41 17.25
C TYR A 79 19.94 22.11 16.01
N ARG A 80 21.23 22.40 15.99
CA ARG A 80 21.95 22.96 14.86
C ARG A 80 22.76 21.87 14.18
N LEU A 81 22.49 21.65 12.90
CA LEU A 81 23.18 20.68 12.06
C LEU A 81 24.13 21.42 11.12
N GLN A 82 25.41 21.03 11.14
CA GLN A 82 26.41 21.47 10.16
C GLN A 82 26.37 20.51 8.98
N LEU A 83 26.19 21.05 7.78
CA LEU A 83 25.87 20.29 6.58
C LEU A 83 26.91 20.50 5.50
N ARG A 84 27.30 19.41 4.83
CA ARG A 84 28.09 19.42 3.61
C ARG A 84 27.32 18.80 2.46
N TYR A 85 27.15 19.54 1.38
CA TYR A 85 26.43 19.08 0.20
C TYR A 85 27.13 17.89 -0.46
N LEU A 86 26.34 16.91 -0.92
CA LEU A 86 26.81 15.72 -1.62
C LEU A 86 26.35 15.74 -3.08
N ASP A 87 25.04 15.58 -3.31
CA ASP A 87 24.42 15.50 -4.62
C ASP A 87 22.98 16.04 -4.62
N THR A 88 22.40 16.20 -5.81
CA THR A 88 20.96 16.49 -5.98
C THR A 88 20.33 15.26 -6.62
N ARG A 89 19.32 14.67 -5.96
CA ARG A 89 18.53 13.56 -6.54
C ARG A 89 17.21 14.10 -7.09
N THR A 90 16.96 13.86 -8.37
CA THR A 90 15.74 14.35 -9.06
C THR A 90 14.70 13.26 -9.30
N GLU A 91 15.00 12.03 -8.91
CA GLU A 91 14.15 10.85 -9.05
C GLU A 91 14.49 9.82 -7.96
N GLY A 92 13.69 8.75 -7.91
CA GLY A 92 13.87 7.63 -6.99
C GLY A 92 13.23 7.82 -5.61
N PRO A 93 13.44 6.84 -4.71
CA PRO A 93 12.77 6.74 -3.41
C PRO A 93 12.77 8.01 -2.56
N LEU A 94 13.95 8.61 -2.38
CA LEU A 94 14.11 9.82 -1.57
C LEU A 94 13.32 10.99 -2.16
N PHE A 95 13.38 11.15 -3.48
CA PHE A 95 12.69 12.23 -4.18
C PHE A 95 11.17 12.08 -4.07
N GLU A 96 10.63 10.88 -4.31
CA GLU A 96 9.19 10.65 -4.24
C GLU A 96 8.66 10.73 -2.80
N SER A 97 9.42 10.27 -1.80
CA SER A 97 9.08 10.45 -0.38
C SER A 97 9.03 11.93 0.00
N MET A 98 10.06 12.70 -0.38
CA MET A 98 10.08 14.15 -0.15
C MET A 98 8.97 14.88 -0.88
N LYS A 99 8.68 14.50 -2.13
CA LYS A 99 7.59 15.06 -2.93
C LYS A 99 6.23 14.83 -2.28
N ALA A 100 5.94 13.61 -1.83
CA ALA A 100 4.71 13.29 -1.13
C ALA A 100 4.55 14.11 0.17
N LYS A 101 5.63 14.23 0.94
CA LYS A 101 5.65 15.03 2.18
C LYS A 101 5.42 16.52 1.90
N LEU A 102 6.05 17.08 0.87
CA LEU A 102 5.88 18.48 0.48
C LEU A 102 4.49 18.79 -0.08
N ALA A 103 3.91 17.89 -0.87
CA ALA A 103 2.52 18.01 -1.31
C ALA A 103 1.56 18.09 -0.09
N GLY A 104 1.89 17.33 0.97
CA GLY A 104 1.36 17.45 2.34
C GLY A 104 1.23 18.89 2.80
N ILE A 105 2.39 19.53 2.90
CA ILE A 105 2.55 20.88 3.45
C ILE A 105 1.93 21.95 2.54
N ALA A 106 2.11 21.84 1.22
CA ALA A 106 1.64 22.84 0.26
C ALA A 106 0.10 22.94 0.20
N SER A 107 -0.61 21.83 0.46
CA SER A 107 -2.07 21.77 0.44
C SER A 107 -2.75 22.73 1.43
N HIS A 108 -2.09 23.05 2.55
CA HIS A 108 -2.61 23.97 3.58
C HIS A 108 -2.49 25.44 3.20
N HIS A 109 -1.57 25.79 2.30
CA HIS A 109 -1.28 27.18 1.93
C HIS A 109 -1.90 27.60 0.59
N GLY A 110 -2.62 26.70 -0.08
CA GLY A 110 -3.27 27.00 -1.37
C GLY A 110 -2.30 27.25 -2.53
N VAL A 111 -1.03 26.84 -2.39
CA VAL A 111 0.04 27.05 -3.38
C VAL A 111 0.44 25.76 -4.12
N ALA A 112 -0.40 24.73 -4.08
CA ALA A 112 -0.12 23.41 -4.65
C ALA A 112 0.35 23.47 -6.11
N ASP A 113 -0.25 24.34 -6.94
CA ASP A 113 0.09 24.44 -8.37
C ASP A 113 1.44 25.12 -8.64
N VAL A 114 2.01 25.82 -7.65
CA VAL A 114 3.32 26.50 -7.76
C VAL A 114 4.43 25.64 -7.13
N PHE A 115 4.07 24.77 -6.19
CA PHE A 115 5.01 24.06 -5.32
C PHE A 115 5.55 22.76 -5.95
N ARG A 116 6.45 22.88 -6.93
CA ARG A 116 7.11 21.73 -7.58
C ARG A 116 8.48 21.47 -6.99
N LEU A 117 8.68 20.28 -6.43
CA LEU A 117 10.01 19.79 -6.06
C LEU A 117 10.86 19.60 -7.32
N LEU A 118 11.97 20.33 -7.43
CA LEU A 118 12.92 20.23 -8.54
C LEU A 118 14.04 19.22 -8.26
N GLY A 119 14.31 18.95 -6.99
CA GLY A 119 15.30 17.97 -6.55
C GLY A 119 15.40 17.88 -5.04
N SER A 120 16.03 16.80 -4.59
CA SER A 120 16.39 16.56 -3.18
C SER A 120 17.90 16.76 -3.05
N ASP A 121 18.30 17.91 -2.50
CA ASP A 121 19.71 18.19 -2.23
C ASP A 121 20.12 17.40 -0.98
N VAL A 122 21.00 16.42 -1.13
CA VAL A 122 21.47 15.56 -0.04
C VAL A 122 22.72 16.17 0.60
N PHE A 123 22.75 16.14 1.92
CA PHE A 123 23.83 16.66 2.73
C PHE A 123 24.31 15.61 3.71
N LYS A 124 25.62 15.49 3.85
CA LYS A 124 26.24 14.84 5.00
C LYS A 124 26.14 15.77 6.21
N VAL A 125 25.74 15.22 7.35
CA VAL A 125 25.79 15.90 8.64
C VAL A 125 27.21 15.76 9.22
N GLU A 126 27.91 16.88 9.36
CA GLU A 126 29.29 16.92 9.87
C GLU A 126 29.34 17.15 11.38
N GLY A 127 28.30 17.80 11.94
CA GLY A 127 28.24 18.11 13.36
C GLY A 127 26.80 18.41 13.80
N ILE A 128 26.51 18.03 15.05
CA ILE A 128 25.22 18.26 15.70
C ILE A 128 25.48 18.98 17.03
N GLU A 129 24.86 20.14 17.20
CA GLU A 129 24.94 20.94 18.42
C GLU A 129 23.52 21.13 18.99
N MET A 130 23.33 20.87 20.28
CA MET A 130 22.10 21.25 20.97
C MET A 130 22.18 22.74 21.31
N ALA A 131 21.49 23.56 20.53
CA ALA A 131 21.45 25.01 20.71
C ALA A 131 20.54 25.43 21.87
N SER A 132 19.49 24.65 22.16
CA SER A 132 18.63 24.83 23.32
C SER A 132 18.18 23.48 23.85
N ALA A 133 18.22 23.33 25.17
CA ALA A 133 17.77 22.12 25.85
C ALA A 133 16.25 21.92 25.73
N PRO A 134 15.76 20.68 25.85
CA PRO A 134 14.34 20.38 26.05
C PRO A 134 13.72 21.24 27.15
N VAL A 135 12.55 21.82 26.87
CA VAL A 135 11.75 22.55 27.87
C VAL A 135 10.49 21.79 28.28
N ALA A 136 10.17 20.71 27.57
CA ALA A 136 9.09 19.78 27.89
C ALA A 136 9.60 18.33 27.92
N ALA A 137 8.94 17.49 28.70
CA ALA A 137 9.20 16.06 28.69
C ALA A 137 8.56 15.43 27.44
N PRO A 138 9.24 14.48 26.78
CA PRO A 138 8.64 13.77 25.66
C PRO A 138 7.39 12.99 26.11
N PRO A 139 6.36 12.89 25.26
CA PRO A 139 5.15 12.15 25.60
C PRO A 139 5.45 10.67 25.80
N SER A 140 4.75 10.06 26.75
CA SER A 140 4.79 8.61 26.92
C SER A 140 4.04 7.94 25.76
N ARG A 141 4.72 7.05 25.05
CA ARG A 141 4.14 6.29 23.94
C ARG A 141 4.21 4.78 24.21
N PRO A 142 3.25 3.99 23.70
CA PRO A 142 3.36 2.54 23.69
C PRO A 142 4.65 2.09 22.98
N SER A 143 5.23 0.98 23.44
CA SER A 143 6.44 0.44 22.81
C SER A 143 6.12 -0.17 21.43
N LEU A 144 6.55 0.52 20.37
CA LEU A 144 6.42 0.04 19.00
C LEU A 144 7.17 -1.28 18.78
N LEU A 145 8.37 -1.44 19.36
CA LEU A 145 9.10 -2.71 19.28
C LEU A 145 8.33 -3.88 19.91
N ALA A 146 7.67 -3.63 21.06
CA ALA A 146 6.84 -4.65 21.68
C ALA A 146 5.61 -4.98 20.83
N ALA A 147 5.00 -3.98 20.19
CA ALA A 147 3.89 -4.16 19.25
C ALA A 147 4.33 -4.97 18.02
N THR A 148 5.43 -4.58 17.36
CA THR A 148 6.06 -5.31 16.24
C THR A 148 6.30 -6.77 16.61
N ARG A 149 6.88 -7.03 17.79
CA ARG A 149 7.16 -8.40 18.24
C ARG A 149 5.88 -9.23 18.37
N ARG A 150 4.81 -8.68 18.94
CA ARG A 150 3.54 -9.40 19.13
C ARG A 150 2.86 -9.68 17.79
N VAL A 151 2.81 -8.70 16.90
CA VAL A 151 2.26 -8.87 15.56
C VAL A 151 3.06 -9.92 14.78
N CYS A 152 4.39 -9.83 14.73
CA CYS A 152 5.21 -10.84 14.05
C CYS A 152 5.03 -12.25 14.65
N ALA A 153 4.89 -12.37 15.97
CA ALA A 153 4.61 -13.67 16.61
C ALA A 153 3.24 -14.24 16.18
N ALA A 154 2.22 -13.39 16.03
CA ALA A 154 0.92 -13.80 15.52
C ALA A 154 1.01 -14.25 14.05
N LEU A 155 1.71 -13.50 13.20
CA LEU A 155 1.93 -13.85 11.79
C LEU A 155 2.69 -15.17 11.62
N ALA A 156 3.65 -15.46 12.51
CA ALA A 156 4.42 -16.69 12.49
C ALA A 156 3.56 -17.93 12.83
N ALA A 157 2.46 -17.75 13.57
CA ALA A 157 1.55 -18.83 13.96
C ALA A 157 0.47 -19.14 12.89
N CYS A 158 0.43 -18.39 11.78
CA CYS A 158 -0.54 -18.59 10.71
C CYS A 158 -0.09 -19.69 9.73
N ASP A 159 -1.04 -20.56 9.37
CA ASP A 159 -0.85 -21.69 8.45
C ASP A 159 -1.38 -21.43 7.03
N ASP A 160 -2.00 -20.27 6.79
CA ASP A 160 -2.48 -19.84 5.49
C ASP A 160 -2.47 -18.32 5.34
N LEU A 161 -2.64 -17.84 4.09
CA LEU A 161 -2.60 -16.42 3.76
C LEU A 161 -3.79 -15.61 4.31
N GLU A 162 -4.96 -16.23 4.47
CA GLU A 162 -6.13 -15.50 4.98
C GLU A 162 -5.95 -15.18 6.45
N GLY A 163 -5.65 -16.19 7.27
CA GLY A 163 -5.32 -16.02 8.68
C GLY A 163 -4.11 -15.09 8.86
N LEU A 164 -3.14 -15.12 7.93
CA LEU A 164 -2.02 -14.18 7.94
C LEU A 164 -2.47 -12.72 7.75
N PHE A 165 -3.35 -12.43 6.79
CA PHE A 165 -3.86 -11.07 6.56
C PHE A 165 -4.80 -10.60 7.67
N ASP A 166 -5.61 -11.49 8.22
CA ASP A 166 -6.51 -11.17 9.32
C ASP A 166 -5.72 -10.93 10.63
N ALA A 167 -4.69 -11.74 10.90
CA ALA A 167 -3.77 -11.53 12.02
C ALA A 167 -2.97 -10.23 11.89
N LEU A 168 -2.55 -9.87 10.67
CA LEU A 168 -1.89 -8.59 10.41
C LEU A 168 -2.81 -7.43 10.76
N THR A 169 -3.96 -7.32 10.08
CA THR A 169 -4.81 -6.13 10.21
C THR A 169 -5.43 -6.02 11.60
N GLY A 170 -5.81 -7.16 12.21
CA GLY A 170 -6.23 -7.21 13.62
C GLY A 170 -5.11 -6.84 14.60
N GLY A 171 -3.87 -7.28 14.36
CA GLY A 171 -2.70 -6.94 15.16
C GLY A 171 -2.32 -5.46 15.06
N LEU A 172 -2.41 -4.86 13.87
CA LEU A 172 -2.22 -3.42 13.70
C LEU A 172 -3.26 -2.61 14.50
N ALA A 173 -4.51 -3.05 14.53
CA ALA A 173 -5.54 -2.42 15.35
C ALA A 173 -5.28 -2.58 16.85
N ALA A 174 -5.02 -3.82 17.30
CA ALA A 174 -4.90 -4.13 18.72
C ALA A 174 -3.59 -3.64 19.36
N ASP A 175 -2.46 -3.76 18.66
CA ASP A 175 -1.13 -3.50 19.22
C ASP A 175 -0.53 -2.15 18.81
N PHE A 176 -0.85 -1.66 17.60
CA PHE A 176 -0.40 -0.35 17.13
C PHE A 176 -1.46 0.74 17.28
N GLY A 177 -2.72 0.39 17.56
CA GLY A 177 -3.83 1.35 17.59
C GLY A 177 -4.14 1.93 16.20
N ILE A 178 -3.88 1.18 15.14
CA ILE A 178 -4.16 1.59 13.76
C ILE A 178 -5.55 1.07 13.37
N GLY A 179 -6.54 1.95 13.46
CA GLY A 179 -7.95 1.60 13.23
C GLY A 179 -8.32 1.31 11.78
N TRP A 180 -7.52 1.78 10.81
CA TRP A 180 -7.79 1.61 9.37
C TRP A 180 -6.56 1.11 8.64
N SER A 181 -6.61 -0.13 8.18
CA SER A 181 -5.51 -0.74 7.44
C SER A 181 -6.01 -1.70 6.36
N MET A 182 -5.23 -1.84 5.30
CA MET A 182 -5.52 -2.77 4.21
C MET A 182 -4.26 -3.34 3.60
N VAL A 183 -4.40 -4.51 2.98
CA VAL A 183 -3.36 -5.18 2.20
C VAL A 183 -3.81 -5.22 0.75
N LEU A 184 -2.91 -4.80 -0.14
CA LEU A 184 -3.09 -4.93 -1.58
C LEU A 184 -2.03 -5.87 -2.15
N ILE A 185 -2.42 -6.71 -3.11
CA ILE A 185 -1.51 -7.63 -3.81
C ILE A 185 -1.25 -7.11 -5.22
N ALA A 186 0.02 -7.11 -5.63
CA ALA A 186 0.41 -6.70 -6.97
C ALA A 186 0.07 -7.78 -7.99
N GLU A 187 -0.39 -7.39 -9.17
CA GLU A 187 -0.46 -8.27 -10.33
C GLU A 187 0.81 -8.10 -11.17
N PRO A 188 1.68 -9.12 -11.28
CA PRO A 188 2.99 -8.98 -11.91
C PRO A 188 2.94 -8.51 -13.37
N ALA A 189 1.89 -8.92 -14.11
CA ALA A 189 1.76 -8.61 -15.53
C ALA A 189 1.42 -7.13 -15.81
N THR A 190 0.70 -6.48 -14.88
CA THR A 190 0.13 -5.13 -15.09
C THR A 190 0.67 -4.10 -14.11
N GLY A 191 1.31 -4.55 -13.02
CA GLY A 191 1.69 -3.72 -11.87
C GLY A 191 0.49 -3.20 -11.07
N ARG A 192 -0.74 -3.55 -11.44
CA ARG A 192 -1.95 -3.12 -10.71
C ARG A 192 -2.02 -3.81 -9.36
N LEU A 193 -2.55 -3.09 -8.38
CA LEU A 193 -2.72 -3.57 -7.03
C LEU A 193 -4.21 -3.83 -6.75
N TYR A 194 -4.50 -4.92 -6.04
CA TYR A 194 -5.86 -5.34 -5.72
C TYR A 194 -6.01 -5.51 -4.21
N THR A 195 -7.03 -4.90 -3.63
CA THR A 195 -7.30 -5.00 -2.19
C THR A 195 -7.75 -6.42 -1.82
N VAL A 196 -7.05 -7.09 -0.89
CA VAL A 196 -7.36 -8.48 -0.46
C VAL A 196 -7.79 -8.60 1.00
N ALA A 197 -7.42 -7.63 1.82
CA ALA A 197 -7.80 -7.56 3.22
C ALA A 197 -7.94 -6.12 3.66
N THR A 198 -8.95 -5.83 4.48
CA THR A 198 -9.23 -4.50 5.02
C THR A 198 -9.71 -4.61 6.45
N TYR A 199 -9.48 -3.56 7.22
CA TYR A 199 -9.92 -3.46 8.61
C TYR A 199 -10.40 -2.04 8.92
N GLY A 200 -11.51 -1.96 9.64
CA GLY A 200 -12.09 -0.71 10.18
C GLY A 200 -12.78 0.23 9.19
N TYR A 201 -12.67 -0.02 7.88
CA TYR A 201 -13.33 0.79 6.86
C TYR A 201 -14.85 0.54 6.81
N PRO A 202 -15.67 1.57 6.47
CA PRO A 202 -17.13 1.42 6.38
C PRO A 202 -17.59 0.41 5.31
N VAL A 203 -16.79 0.27 4.25
CA VAL A 203 -16.95 -0.73 3.20
C VAL A 203 -15.65 -1.50 3.07
N THR A 204 -15.74 -2.79 2.76
CA THR A 204 -14.54 -3.65 2.67
C THR A 204 -13.66 -3.24 1.49
N GLY A 205 -14.25 -2.86 0.35
CA GLY A 205 -13.54 -2.51 -0.88
C GLY A 205 -12.62 -3.61 -1.40
N VAL A 206 -12.84 -4.86 -0.98
CA VAL A 206 -12.08 -6.02 -1.45
C VAL A 206 -12.25 -6.11 -2.97
N GLY A 207 -11.13 -6.20 -3.70
CA GLY A 207 -11.08 -6.15 -5.16
C GLY A 207 -10.99 -4.75 -5.76
N ALA A 208 -11.02 -3.68 -4.96
CA ALA A 208 -10.69 -2.35 -5.45
C ALA A 208 -9.26 -2.32 -6.02
N GLU A 209 -9.13 -1.67 -7.18
CA GLU A 209 -7.90 -1.60 -7.95
C GLU A 209 -7.19 -0.26 -7.72
N VAL A 210 -5.86 -0.31 -7.62
CA VAL A 210 -4.99 0.86 -7.64
C VAL A 210 -3.99 0.71 -8.78
N ALA A 211 -3.88 1.73 -9.63
CA ALA A 211 -2.94 1.72 -10.74
C ALA A 211 -1.49 1.97 -10.27
N PRO A 212 -0.47 1.49 -11.02
CA PRO A 212 0.92 1.84 -10.75
C PRO A 212 1.12 3.35 -10.68
N GLY A 213 1.84 3.83 -9.65
CA GLY A 213 2.09 5.26 -9.45
C GLY A 213 0.88 6.10 -9.01
N GLU A 214 -0.30 5.50 -8.81
CA GLU A 214 -1.50 6.21 -8.35
C GLU A 214 -1.52 6.36 -6.83
N GLY A 215 -1.55 7.60 -6.36
CA GLY A 215 -1.55 7.94 -4.93
C GLY A 215 -0.36 7.35 -4.16
N VAL A 216 -0.43 7.31 -2.83
CA VAL A 216 0.69 6.86 -1.99
C VAL A 216 1.00 5.37 -2.16
N ILE A 217 -0.02 4.53 -2.32
CA ILE A 217 0.07 3.08 -2.53
C ILE A 217 0.77 2.77 -3.86
N GLY A 218 0.32 3.36 -4.95
CA GLY A 218 0.89 3.11 -6.27
C GLY A 218 2.31 3.66 -6.41
N VAL A 219 2.62 4.79 -5.79
CA VAL A 219 3.99 5.33 -5.74
C VAL A 219 4.89 4.45 -4.87
N ALA A 220 4.43 4.02 -3.68
CA ALA A 220 5.20 3.13 -2.81
C ALA A 220 5.56 1.81 -3.51
N ALA A 221 4.61 1.23 -4.25
CA ALA A 221 4.88 0.03 -5.04
C ALA A 221 5.87 0.28 -6.18
N ARG A 222 5.71 1.38 -6.94
CA ARG A 222 6.59 1.69 -8.08
C ARG A 222 8.03 1.94 -7.65
N GLU A 223 8.22 2.71 -6.57
CA GLU A 223 9.55 3.09 -6.08
C GLU A 223 10.17 2.05 -5.16
N ASN A 224 9.41 1.01 -4.78
CA ASN A 224 9.78 0.07 -3.73
C ASN A 224 10.31 0.78 -2.48
N ALA A 225 9.60 1.83 -2.06
CA ALA A 225 9.92 2.61 -0.88
C ALA A 225 8.68 3.01 -0.08
N PRO A 226 8.77 3.16 1.25
CA PRO A 226 7.68 3.71 2.05
C PRO A 226 7.30 5.13 1.57
N ILE A 227 6.00 5.39 1.44
CA ILE A 227 5.46 6.71 1.17
C ILE A 227 4.53 7.11 2.30
N ARG A 228 4.81 8.25 2.92
CA ARG A 228 4.13 8.72 4.12
C ARG A 228 3.68 10.15 3.95
N ILE A 229 2.43 10.40 4.35
CA ILE A 229 1.83 11.73 4.34
C ILE A 229 1.32 12.03 5.75
N GLY A 230 1.87 13.07 6.37
CA GLY A 230 1.47 13.51 7.71
C GLY A 230 0.24 14.43 7.75
N HIS A 231 -0.18 14.96 6.60
CA HIS A 231 -1.23 15.97 6.48
C HIS A 231 -2.13 15.72 5.26
N MET A 232 -3.43 16.02 5.34
CA MET A 232 -4.38 15.76 4.25
C MET A 232 -4.00 16.51 2.95
N THR A 233 -3.81 15.78 1.84
CA THR A 233 -3.57 16.36 0.50
C THR A 233 -4.68 16.01 -0.48
N ARG A 234 -4.89 16.84 -1.52
CA ARG A 234 -5.79 16.50 -2.63
C ARG A 234 -5.11 15.63 -3.70
N GLU A 235 -3.80 15.80 -3.89
CA GLU A 235 -3.00 15.13 -4.93
C GLU A 235 -2.93 13.60 -4.74
N TYR A 236 -3.01 13.13 -3.49
CA TYR A 236 -2.90 11.71 -3.15
C TYR A 236 -4.23 11.08 -2.72
N ARG A 237 -5.38 11.64 -3.13
CA ARG A 237 -6.71 11.08 -2.83
C ARG A 237 -7.14 10.01 -3.83
N TYR A 238 -7.42 8.82 -3.32
CA TYR A 238 -8.02 7.72 -4.10
C TYR A 238 -9.47 7.98 -4.56
N GLY A 239 -10.13 9.01 -4.04
CA GLY A 239 -11.50 9.39 -4.42
C GLY A 239 -11.65 10.42 -5.54
N ALA A 240 -10.56 11.02 -6.03
CA ALA A 240 -10.62 12.08 -7.05
C ALA A 240 -10.26 11.60 -8.47
N VAL A 241 -9.50 10.51 -8.60
CA VAL A 241 -8.93 10.07 -9.88
C VAL A 241 -9.88 9.18 -10.68
N ILE A 242 -10.71 8.39 -9.99
CA ILE A 242 -11.63 7.43 -10.65
C ILE A 242 -12.79 8.14 -11.39
N SER A 243 -13.15 9.37 -11.03
CA SER A 243 -14.20 10.13 -11.73
C SER A 243 -13.71 10.96 -12.91
N ASP A 244 -12.44 11.40 -12.94
CA ASP A 244 -11.99 12.44 -13.87
C ASP A 244 -11.39 11.89 -15.17
N GLY A 245 -10.65 10.77 -15.11
CA GLY A 245 -10.09 10.13 -16.31
C GLY A 245 -11.15 9.45 -17.19
N ALA A 246 -12.15 8.84 -16.56
CA ALA A 246 -13.28 8.19 -17.24
C ALA A 246 -14.28 9.22 -17.82
N ARG A 247 -14.48 10.37 -17.17
CA ARG A 247 -15.35 11.44 -17.70
C ARG A 247 -14.71 12.23 -18.85
N ARG A 248 -13.38 12.44 -18.84
CA ARG A 248 -12.69 13.20 -19.90
C ARG A 248 -12.56 12.47 -21.23
N SER A 249 -12.68 11.14 -21.25
CA SER A 249 -12.48 10.33 -22.46
C SER A 249 -13.76 10.04 -23.24
N GLY A 250 -14.95 10.35 -22.71
CA GLY A 250 -16.23 10.27 -23.45
C GLY A 250 -16.53 8.90 -24.09
N LEU A 251 -15.90 7.82 -23.62
CA LEU A 251 -15.80 6.55 -24.36
C LEU A 251 -16.65 5.40 -23.80
N PHE A 252 -17.48 5.60 -22.76
CA PHE A 252 -18.39 4.56 -22.25
C PHE A 252 -19.69 5.15 -21.68
N SER A 253 -20.84 4.55 -22.04
CA SER A 253 -22.16 4.84 -21.45
C SER A 253 -22.61 3.82 -20.39
N ASP A 254 -21.73 2.93 -19.90
CA ASP A 254 -22.07 2.00 -18.84
C ASP A 254 -21.40 2.40 -17.52
N ALA A 255 -22.20 2.42 -16.45
CA ALA A 255 -21.74 2.65 -15.08
C ALA A 255 -20.55 1.73 -14.73
N PRO A 256 -19.60 2.20 -13.89
CA PRO A 256 -18.25 1.67 -13.88
C PRO A 256 -18.20 0.23 -13.33
N ARG A 257 -17.60 -0.68 -14.10
CA ARG A 257 -17.09 -2.00 -13.64
C ARG A 257 -15.92 -1.81 -12.65
N LEU A 258 -16.15 -1.06 -11.57
CA LEU A 258 -15.14 -0.67 -10.59
C LEU A 258 -15.68 -0.88 -9.17
N ILE A 259 -14.91 -1.58 -8.37
CA ILE A 259 -15.17 -1.74 -6.93
C ILE A 259 -14.71 -0.46 -6.24
N PRO A 260 -15.57 0.22 -5.46
CA PRO A 260 -15.17 1.44 -4.74
C PRO A 260 -13.99 1.17 -3.81
N PHE A 261 -13.02 2.09 -3.82
CA PHE A 261 -11.89 2.04 -2.91
C PHE A 261 -12.36 2.30 -1.46
N PRO A 262 -11.93 1.50 -0.46
CA PRO A 262 -12.49 1.55 0.89
C PRO A 262 -11.95 2.67 1.78
N GLY A 263 -11.06 3.54 1.27
CA GLY A 263 -10.38 4.58 2.05
C GLY A 263 -11.30 5.60 2.72
N LEU A 264 -10.75 6.29 3.72
CA LEU A 264 -11.43 7.39 4.41
C LEU A 264 -11.75 8.54 3.45
N SER A 265 -12.84 9.25 3.71
CA SER A 265 -13.23 10.42 2.92
C SER A 265 -12.29 11.63 3.13
N ALA A 266 -11.72 11.74 4.33
CA ALA A 266 -10.81 12.81 4.72
C ALA A 266 -9.71 12.31 5.68
N PRO A 267 -8.83 11.38 5.23
CA PRO A 267 -7.70 10.94 6.03
C PRO A 267 -6.78 12.12 6.34
N ARG A 268 -6.35 12.25 7.60
CA ARG A 268 -5.43 13.30 8.02
C ARG A 268 -3.97 12.88 7.95
N SER A 269 -3.70 11.59 8.00
CA SER A 269 -2.39 11.02 7.67
C SER A 269 -2.53 9.63 7.07
N GLN A 270 -1.52 9.24 6.29
CA GLN A 270 -1.48 8.00 5.53
C GLN A 270 -0.06 7.45 5.48
N ILE A 271 0.08 6.13 5.40
CA ILE A 271 1.34 5.46 5.13
C ILE A 271 1.13 4.25 4.23
N ALA A 272 1.97 4.11 3.21
CA ALA A 272 2.03 2.96 2.31
C ALA A 272 3.43 2.34 2.37
N LEU A 273 3.49 1.04 2.60
CA LEU A 273 4.72 0.27 2.78
C LEU A 273 4.74 -0.86 1.76
N PRO A 274 5.71 -0.88 0.82
CA PRO A 274 5.84 -1.98 -0.10
C PRO A 274 6.32 -3.24 0.63
N ILE A 275 5.84 -4.38 0.17
CA ILE A 275 6.26 -5.70 0.59
C ILE A 275 6.89 -6.33 -0.64
N ALA A 276 8.22 -6.48 -0.60
CA ALA A 276 9.00 -6.97 -1.73
C ALA A 276 9.55 -8.37 -1.48
N GLU A 277 9.62 -9.17 -2.55
CA GLU A 277 10.28 -10.47 -2.61
C GLU A 277 11.37 -10.39 -3.70
N CYS A 278 12.63 -10.67 -3.35
CA CYS A 278 13.77 -10.58 -4.27
C CYS A 278 13.91 -9.23 -5.02
N GLY A 279 13.44 -8.12 -4.41
CA GLY A 279 13.48 -6.77 -5.01
C GLY A 279 12.22 -6.38 -5.77
N GLU A 280 11.31 -7.30 -6.04
CA GLU A 280 10.04 -7.07 -6.73
C GLU A 280 8.90 -6.87 -5.72
N VAL A 281 8.07 -5.85 -5.91
CA VAL A 281 6.94 -5.59 -5.00
C VAL A 281 5.80 -6.57 -5.28
N VAL A 282 5.49 -7.41 -4.29
CA VAL A 282 4.41 -8.41 -4.37
C VAL A 282 3.13 -7.94 -3.68
N ALA A 283 3.24 -7.01 -2.73
CA ALA A 283 2.12 -6.47 -1.98
C ALA A 283 2.41 -5.06 -1.44
N VAL A 284 1.38 -4.36 -0.98
CA VAL A 284 1.51 -3.10 -0.23
C VAL A 284 0.64 -3.17 1.02
N LEU A 285 1.24 -2.85 2.16
CA LEU A 285 0.50 -2.54 3.40
C LEU A 285 0.18 -1.05 3.39
N PHE A 286 -1.10 -0.71 3.54
CA PHE A 286 -1.58 0.66 3.60
C PHE A 286 -2.36 0.91 4.89
N ALA A 287 -2.13 2.06 5.51
CA ALA A 287 -2.86 2.49 6.69
C ALA A 287 -3.21 3.98 6.63
N GLU A 288 -4.35 4.32 7.23
CA GLU A 288 -4.86 5.68 7.33
C GLU A 288 -5.17 6.04 8.79
N SER A 289 -5.19 7.34 9.06
CA SER A 289 -5.63 7.88 10.34
C SER A 289 -6.35 9.20 10.15
N ASP A 290 -7.32 9.47 11.02
CA ASP A 290 -7.97 10.76 11.20
C ASP A 290 -7.15 11.72 12.09
N GLU A 291 -6.02 11.28 12.61
CA GLU A 291 -5.03 12.12 13.30
C GLU A 291 -3.97 12.66 12.32
N ILE A 292 -3.50 13.87 12.59
CA ILE A 292 -2.40 14.50 11.84
C ILE A 292 -1.08 13.92 12.36
N ASN A 293 -0.14 13.64 11.45
CA ASN A 293 1.19 13.12 11.77
C ASN A 293 1.17 11.85 12.64
N ARG A 294 0.13 11.00 12.50
CA ARG A 294 0.04 9.74 13.23
C ARG A 294 1.19 8.79 12.92
N PHE A 295 1.63 8.80 11.68
CA PHE A 295 2.74 7.99 11.19
C PHE A 295 3.97 8.88 11.14
N GLY A 296 4.89 8.68 12.08
CA GLY A 296 6.22 9.25 12.05
C GLY A 296 7.26 8.24 11.57
N TYR A 297 8.52 8.65 11.64
CA TYR A 297 9.69 7.83 11.37
C TYR A 297 9.76 6.52 12.17
N GLU A 298 9.38 6.54 13.45
CA GLU A 298 9.39 5.34 14.30
C GLU A 298 8.27 4.36 13.92
N GLU A 299 7.07 4.86 13.62
CA GLU A 299 5.97 4.04 13.11
C GLU A 299 6.31 3.43 11.75
N GLU A 300 6.94 4.21 10.86
CA GLU A 300 7.40 3.76 9.55
C GLU A 300 8.36 2.58 9.66
N ASP A 301 9.40 2.68 10.50
CA ASP A 301 10.35 1.59 10.73
C ASP A 301 9.68 0.34 11.32
N ALA A 302 8.85 0.54 12.35
CA ALA A 302 8.17 -0.55 13.02
C ALA A 302 7.22 -1.31 12.08
N LEU A 303 6.49 -0.59 11.23
CA LEU A 303 5.59 -1.16 10.23
C LEU A 303 6.35 -1.76 9.04
N ALA A 304 7.49 -1.18 8.63
CA ALA A 304 8.35 -1.75 7.61
C ALA A 304 8.89 -3.12 8.02
N LEU A 305 9.25 -3.30 9.30
CA LEU A 305 9.63 -4.61 9.84
C LEU A 305 8.48 -5.62 9.79
N VAL A 306 7.25 -5.20 10.13
CA VAL A 306 6.06 -6.05 10.02
C VAL A 306 5.79 -6.41 8.56
N ALA A 307 5.87 -5.46 7.64
CA ALA A 307 5.67 -5.65 6.21
C ALA A 307 6.71 -6.64 5.61
N ALA A 308 7.98 -6.50 5.99
CA ALA A 308 9.03 -7.43 5.58
C ALA A 308 8.77 -8.85 6.13
N HIS A 309 8.35 -8.97 7.39
CA HIS A 309 8.01 -10.27 7.98
C HIS A 309 6.79 -10.91 7.31
N LEU A 310 5.76 -10.11 7.00
CA LEU A 310 4.60 -10.54 6.22
C LEU A 310 5.02 -11.12 4.86
N GLY A 311 5.87 -10.40 4.11
CA GLY A 311 6.39 -10.87 2.83
C GLY A 311 7.10 -12.21 2.93
N ALA A 312 7.96 -12.37 3.95
CA ALA A 312 8.65 -13.64 4.21
C ALA A 312 7.67 -14.78 4.52
N ARG A 313 6.64 -14.54 5.35
CA ARG A 313 5.60 -15.54 5.66
C ARG A 313 4.74 -15.89 4.43
N MET A 314 4.40 -14.90 3.60
CA MET A 314 3.69 -15.14 2.34
C MET A 314 4.48 -16.08 1.42
N SER A 315 5.79 -15.85 1.28
CA SER A 315 6.66 -16.72 0.47
C SER A 315 6.70 -18.15 1.00
N LEU A 316 6.88 -18.34 2.32
CA LEU A 316 6.93 -19.67 2.92
C LEU A 316 5.62 -20.45 2.73
N LEU A 317 4.48 -19.82 3.03
CA LEU A 317 3.17 -20.48 2.90
C LEU A 317 2.85 -20.90 1.47
N ARG A 318 3.35 -20.16 0.47
CA ARG A 318 3.22 -20.51 -0.95
C ARG A 318 4.02 -21.76 -1.32
N GLN A 319 5.23 -21.91 -0.80
CA GLN A 319 6.09 -23.07 -1.05
C GLN A 319 5.46 -24.33 -0.48
N GLU A 320 5.03 -24.28 0.79
CA GLU A 320 4.48 -25.43 1.50
C GLU A 320 3.09 -25.88 0.98
N ALA A 321 2.32 -25.00 0.32
CA ALA A 321 1.03 -25.34 -0.30
C ALA A 321 1.15 -26.25 -1.53
N SER A 322 2.37 -26.56 -2.01
CA SER A 322 2.59 -27.37 -3.21
C SER A 322 2.61 -28.90 -2.99
N ASP A 323 2.66 -29.39 -1.74
CA ASP A 323 3.20 -30.72 -1.45
C ASP A 323 2.25 -31.85 -0.94
N GLU A 324 0.94 -31.69 -0.72
CA GLU A 324 0.12 -32.82 -0.19
C GLU A 324 -1.32 -32.94 -0.74
N ALA A 325 -1.76 -34.19 -1.00
CA ALA A 325 -3.12 -34.56 -1.42
C ALA A 325 -3.59 -35.89 -0.80
N SER A 326 -4.75 -35.92 -0.13
CA SER A 326 -5.62 -37.09 0.08
C SER A 326 -6.99 -36.69 0.67
N GLY A 327 -8.08 -37.26 0.16
CA GLY A 327 -9.47 -36.77 0.30
C GLY A 327 -10.40 -37.54 1.25
N ILE A 328 -11.56 -36.93 1.53
CA ILE A 328 -12.74 -37.50 2.24
C ILE A 328 -14.00 -36.95 1.51
N PRO A 329 -15.12 -37.70 1.39
CA PRO A 329 -16.20 -37.40 0.43
C PRO A 329 -17.16 -36.26 0.82
N ALA A 330 -17.83 -35.72 -0.20
CA ALA A 330 -18.71 -34.54 -0.17
C ALA A 330 -20.21 -34.85 0.09
N PRO A 331 -21.00 -33.88 0.60
CA PRO A 331 -22.46 -33.94 0.68
C PRO A 331 -23.16 -33.37 -0.58
N GLU A 332 -24.44 -33.72 -0.76
CA GLU A 332 -25.27 -33.39 -1.93
C GLU A 332 -25.94 -31.99 -1.86
N PRO A 333 -26.16 -31.32 -3.01
CA PRO A 333 -26.79 -30.00 -3.08
C PRO A 333 -28.33 -30.05 -2.97
N ALA A 334 -28.93 -29.03 -2.33
CA ALA A 334 -30.37 -28.82 -2.27
C ALA A 334 -30.72 -27.34 -2.51
N GLY A 335 -31.52 -27.07 -3.56
CA GLY A 335 -32.20 -25.79 -3.80
C GLY A 335 -32.78 -25.65 -5.21
N GLN A 336 -33.95 -25.00 -5.33
CA GLN A 336 -34.81 -24.97 -6.53
C GLN A 336 -34.76 -23.67 -7.36
N ASP A 337 -34.02 -22.64 -6.92
CA ASP A 337 -33.94 -21.37 -7.65
C ASP A 337 -32.93 -21.43 -8.80
N GLU A 338 -33.19 -20.73 -9.91
CA GLU A 338 -32.28 -20.61 -11.07
C GLU A 338 -31.62 -19.23 -11.09
N VAL A 339 -30.29 -19.17 -11.15
CA VAL A 339 -29.53 -17.91 -11.25
C VAL A 339 -28.61 -17.93 -12.47
N ALA A 340 -28.70 -16.89 -13.30
CA ALA A 340 -27.82 -16.70 -14.44
C ALA A 340 -26.46 -16.15 -14.02
N VAL A 341 -25.37 -16.76 -14.50
CA VAL A 341 -24.00 -16.28 -14.34
C VAL A 341 -23.45 -15.96 -15.71
N ARG A 342 -23.10 -14.69 -15.94
CA ARG A 342 -22.57 -14.20 -17.23
C ARG A 342 -21.07 -14.02 -17.16
N PHE A 343 -20.35 -14.52 -18.17
CA PHE A 343 -18.92 -14.34 -18.31
C PHE A 343 -18.56 -13.63 -19.62
N PHE A 344 -17.78 -12.55 -19.52
CA PHE A 344 -17.28 -11.81 -20.67
C PHE A 344 -15.80 -12.11 -20.90
N GLN A 345 -15.50 -12.77 -22.01
CA GLN A 345 -14.12 -13.19 -22.37
C GLN A 345 -13.12 -12.03 -22.48
N ALA A 346 -13.57 -10.85 -22.92
CA ALA A 346 -12.68 -9.73 -23.24
C ALA A 346 -11.86 -9.24 -22.04
N ASP A 347 -12.48 -9.17 -20.85
CA ASP A 347 -11.86 -8.72 -19.61
C ASP A 347 -11.99 -9.75 -18.47
N GLN A 348 -12.47 -10.95 -18.80
CA GLN A 348 -12.75 -12.04 -17.86
C GLN A 348 -13.68 -11.61 -16.72
N SER A 349 -14.62 -10.69 -16.99
CA SER A 349 -15.59 -10.24 -16.00
C SER A 349 -16.72 -11.25 -15.79
N VAL A 350 -17.12 -11.41 -14.54
CA VAL A 350 -18.23 -12.27 -14.10
C VAL A 350 -19.32 -11.40 -13.48
N PHE A 351 -20.56 -11.67 -13.88
CA PHE A 351 -21.77 -11.06 -13.33
C PHE A 351 -22.70 -12.15 -12.80
N LEU A 352 -23.37 -11.85 -11.68
CA LEU A 352 -24.43 -12.66 -11.10
C LEU A 352 -25.77 -11.98 -11.46
N GLY A 353 -26.47 -12.50 -12.46
CA GLY A 353 -27.54 -11.76 -13.13
C GLY A 353 -26.99 -10.49 -13.81
N ASP A 354 -27.43 -9.33 -13.34
CA ASP A 354 -26.96 -8.01 -13.80
C ASP A 354 -25.92 -7.39 -12.85
N ASP A 355 -25.62 -8.02 -11.72
CA ASP A 355 -24.70 -7.49 -10.71
C ASP A 355 -23.25 -7.88 -10.97
N TYR A 356 -22.36 -6.89 -11.04
CA TYR A 356 -20.92 -7.10 -11.23
C TYR A 356 -20.27 -7.75 -10.00
N LEU A 357 -19.65 -8.92 -10.20
CA LEU A 357 -18.95 -9.63 -9.13
C LEU A 357 -17.45 -9.32 -9.12
N ILE A 358 -16.75 -9.66 -10.20
CA ILE A 358 -15.28 -9.64 -10.28
C ILE A 358 -14.81 -9.68 -11.75
N LYS A 359 -13.52 -9.41 -12.02
CA LYS A 359 -12.92 -9.54 -13.36
C LYS A 359 -11.50 -10.10 -13.32
N GLY A 360 -10.88 -10.26 -14.49
CA GLY A 360 -9.52 -10.77 -14.63
C GLY A 360 -9.38 -12.22 -14.19
N VAL A 361 -8.19 -12.59 -13.72
CA VAL A 361 -7.86 -13.98 -13.39
C VAL A 361 -8.81 -14.59 -12.35
N ALA A 362 -9.25 -13.82 -11.36
CA ALA A 362 -10.20 -14.31 -10.36
C ALA A 362 -11.58 -14.64 -10.98
N GLY A 363 -12.02 -13.86 -11.96
CA GLY A 363 -13.22 -14.16 -12.76
C GLY A 363 -13.03 -15.39 -13.65
N ALA A 364 -11.87 -15.53 -14.30
CA ALA A 364 -11.53 -16.71 -15.10
C ALA A 364 -11.49 -18.00 -14.25
N ILE A 365 -10.94 -17.93 -13.03
CA ILE A 365 -10.97 -19.04 -12.07
C ILE A 365 -12.40 -19.43 -11.78
N LEU A 366 -13.26 -18.48 -11.37
CA LEU A 366 -14.66 -18.76 -11.06
C LEU A 366 -15.38 -19.41 -12.25
N TRP A 367 -15.21 -18.85 -13.46
CA TRP A 367 -15.84 -19.38 -14.66
C TRP A 367 -15.43 -20.83 -14.95
N ARG A 368 -14.15 -21.16 -14.80
CA ARG A 368 -13.66 -22.54 -14.94
C ARG A 368 -14.33 -23.48 -13.94
N LEU A 369 -14.38 -23.09 -12.66
CA LEU A 369 -14.98 -23.92 -11.61
C LEU A 369 -16.46 -24.20 -11.89
N LEU A 370 -17.19 -23.15 -12.31
CA LEU A 370 -18.59 -23.24 -12.68
C LEU A 370 -18.83 -24.17 -13.88
N ARG A 371 -17.98 -24.10 -14.91
CA ARG A 371 -18.08 -25.00 -16.08
C ARG A 371 -17.84 -26.47 -15.71
N GLU A 372 -16.90 -26.76 -14.82
CA GLU A 372 -16.66 -28.13 -14.33
C GLU A 372 -17.83 -28.64 -13.48
N TYR A 373 -18.44 -27.76 -12.67
CA TYR A 373 -19.65 -28.07 -11.92
C TYR A 373 -20.84 -28.37 -12.86
N ASP A 374 -21.10 -27.51 -13.85
CA ASP A 374 -22.21 -27.68 -14.80
C ASP A 374 -22.04 -28.94 -15.67
N ALA A 375 -20.83 -29.20 -16.17
CA ALA A 375 -20.56 -30.33 -17.06
C ALA A 375 -20.48 -31.68 -16.34
N ARG A 376 -19.98 -31.73 -15.09
CA ARG A 376 -19.63 -32.99 -14.40
C ARG A 376 -20.15 -33.10 -12.97
N GLY A 377 -20.86 -32.10 -12.46
CA GLY A 377 -21.27 -32.03 -11.04
C GLY A 377 -20.09 -31.88 -10.08
N ARG A 378 -18.90 -31.50 -10.56
CA ARG A 378 -17.69 -31.47 -9.76
C ARG A 378 -17.69 -30.27 -8.81
N THR A 379 -17.53 -30.53 -7.51
CA THR A 379 -17.52 -29.49 -6.46
C THR A 379 -16.16 -29.31 -5.80
N GLU A 380 -15.20 -30.22 -5.95
CA GLU A 380 -13.91 -30.16 -5.25
C GLU A 380 -12.73 -29.88 -6.19
N PHE A 381 -11.87 -28.96 -5.76
CA PHE A 381 -10.77 -28.44 -6.56
C PHE A 381 -9.49 -28.22 -5.74
N THR A 382 -8.36 -28.15 -6.43
CA THR A 382 -7.03 -27.95 -5.84
C THR A 382 -6.34 -26.72 -6.41
N THR A 383 -5.51 -26.04 -5.63
CA THR A 383 -4.69 -24.92 -6.14
C THR A 383 -3.69 -25.41 -7.18
N ARG A 384 -3.16 -26.63 -7.03
CA ARG A 384 -2.23 -27.26 -7.98
C ARG A 384 -2.83 -27.40 -9.39
N GLU A 385 -4.07 -27.87 -9.52
CA GLU A 385 -4.70 -28.01 -10.83
C GLU A 385 -5.05 -26.65 -11.46
N LEU A 386 -5.28 -25.62 -10.65
CA LEU A 386 -5.44 -24.25 -11.14
C LEU A 386 -4.12 -23.71 -11.66
N ARG A 387 -3.00 -23.92 -10.93
CA ARG A 387 -1.66 -23.51 -11.36
C ARG A 387 -1.22 -24.15 -12.68
N LEU A 388 -1.61 -25.40 -12.93
CA LEU A 388 -1.23 -26.15 -14.13
C LEU A 388 -2.09 -25.85 -15.37
N ASP A 389 -3.18 -25.10 -15.23
CA ASP A 389 -4.09 -24.85 -16.34
C ASP A 389 -3.70 -23.61 -17.15
N ALA A 390 -3.20 -23.88 -18.36
CA ALA A 390 -2.80 -22.86 -19.32
C ALA A 390 -3.97 -21.95 -19.78
N SER A 391 -5.23 -22.41 -19.70
CA SER A 391 -6.39 -21.62 -20.10
C SER A 391 -6.66 -20.43 -19.18
N LEU A 392 -6.23 -20.52 -17.92
CA LEU A 392 -6.35 -19.44 -16.94
C LEU A 392 -5.34 -18.31 -17.18
N ARG A 393 -4.38 -18.48 -18.10
CA ARG A 393 -3.31 -17.52 -18.44
C ARG A 393 -2.67 -16.92 -17.19
N LEU A 394 -2.43 -17.76 -16.18
CA LEU A 394 -1.75 -17.34 -14.96
C LEU A 394 -0.37 -16.79 -15.36
N PRO A 395 0.07 -15.63 -14.82
CA PRO A 395 1.44 -15.16 -15.02
C PRO A 395 2.44 -16.28 -14.69
N THR A 396 3.57 -16.33 -15.39
CA THR A 396 4.63 -17.34 -15.19
C THR A 396 5.07 -17.47 -13.72
N ALA A 397 4.92 -16.40 -12.95
CA ALA A 397 4.87 -16.42 -11.50
C ALA A 397 3.46 -16.84 -11.00
N ALA A 398 3.28 -18.11 -10.66
CA ALA A 398 2.08 -18.63 -9.97
C ALA A 398 1.86 -18.04 -8.54
N GLU A 399 2.49 -16.90 -8.23
CA GLU A 399 2.71 -16.32 -6.91
C GLU A 399 1.45 -15.75 -6.24
N ASN A 400 0.39 -15.43 -7.01
CA ASN A 400 -0.78 -14.71 -6.49
C ASN A 400 -2.11 -15.47 -6.65
N LEU A 401 -2.09 -16.78 -6.96
CA LEU A 401 -3.32 -17.58 -7.06
C LEU A 401 -4.11 -17.61 -5.74
N ASP A 402 -3.41 -17.86 -4.63
CA ASP A 402 -4.05 -18.01 -3.31
C ASP A 402 -4.70 -16.69 -2.84
N ALA A 403 -4.03 -15.56 -3.09
CA ALA A 403 -4.60 -14.23 -2.87
C ALA A 403 -5.85 -13.96 -3.72
N ARG A 404 -5.86 -14.40 -4.99
CA ARG A 404 -7.02 -14.29 -5.89
C ARG A 404 -8.18 -15.19 -5.46
N LEU A 405 -7.91 -16.36 -4.88
CA LEU A 405 -8.94 -17.22 -4.30
C LEU A 405 -9.55 -16.61 -3.03
N ILE A 406 -8.72 -16.01 -2.16
CA ILE A 406 -9.19 -15.26 -1.00
C ILE A 406 -10.08 -14.10 -1.45
N LEU A 407 -9.60 -13.32 -2.41
CA LEU A 407 -10.34 -12.22 -3.04
C LEU A 407 -11.70 -12.70 -3.56
N LEU A 408 -11.71 -13.76 -4.36
CA LEU A 408 -12.91 -14.32 -4.96
C LEU A 408 -13.91 -14.80 -3.91
N ARG A 409 -13.46 -15.54 -2.89
CA ARG A 409 -14.33 -16.01 -1.81
C ARG A 409 -14.93 -14.83 -1.03
N LYS A 410 -14.11 -13.85 -0.61
CA LYS A 410 -14.61 -12.66 0.10
C LYS A 410 -15.64 -11.90 -0.74
N ARG A 411 -15.43 -11.80 -2.07
CA ARG A 411 -16.40 -11.20 -3.00
C ARG A 411 -17.71 -11.98 -3.12
N LEU A 412 -17.64 -13.32 -3.17
CA LEU A 412 -18.82 -14.17 -3.18
C LEU A 412 -19.59 -14.02 -1.87
N ASP A 413 -18.92 -14.09 -0.72
CA ASP A 413 -19.54 -13.95 0.60
C ASP A 413 -20.24 -12.58 0.78
N GLU A 414 -19.68 -11.52 0.19
CA GLU A 414 -20.27 -10.17 0.19
C GLU A 414 -21.49 -10.02 -0.74
N ARG A 415 -21.49 -10.70 -1.89
CA ARG A 415 -22.43 -10.41 -2.99
C ARG A 415 -23.50 -11.47 -3.21
N CYS A 416 -23.31 -12.70 -2.75
CA CYS A 416 -24.28 -13.77 -2.91
C CYS A 416 -24.22 -14.81 -1.79
N ALA A 417 -25.39 -15.21 -1.28
CA ALA A 417 -25.49 -16.27 -0.28
C ALA A 417 -25.52 -17.68 -0.89
N TRP A 418 -25.82 -17.79 -2.19
CA TRP A 418 -26.15 -19.04 -2.87
C TRP A 418 -24.96 -19.71 -3.58
N LEU A 419 -23.81 -19.04 -3.68
CA LEU A 419 -22.59 -19.62 -4.22
C LEU A 419 -21.43 -19.33 -3.28
N LYS A 420 -20.83 -20.39 -2.74
CA LYS A 420 -19.70 -20.28 -1.84
C LYS A 420 -18.49 -21.03 -2.35
N ILE A 421 -17.31 -20.54 -1.98
CA ILE A 421 -16.07 -21.29 -2.09
C ILE A 421 -15.57 -21.51 -0.66
N GLU A 422 -15.63 -22.74 -0.19
CA GLU A 422 -15.16 -23.09 1.15
C GLU A 422 -13.78 -23.72 1.10
N LYS A 423 -12.97 -23.44 2.11
CA LYS A 423 -11.68 -24.11 2.27
C LYS A 423 -11.93 -25.56 2.68
N ALA A 424 -11.38 -26.50 1.91
CA ALA A 424 -11.52 -27.95 2.15
C ALA A 424 -10.19 -28.59 2.61
N GLY A 425 -9.33 -27.77 3.23
CA GLY A 425 -7.97 -28.13 3.65
C GLY A 425 -6.89 -27.32 2.95
N ARG A 426 -5.63 -27.63 3.22
CA ARG A 426 -4.48 -26.96 2.58
C ARG A 426 -4.51 -27.16 1.07
N GLY A 427 -4.40 -26.07 0.31
CA GLY A 427 -4.42 -26.08 -1.16
C GLY A 427 -5.71 -26.63 -1.79
N ARG A 428 -6.80 -26.74 -1.01
CA ARG A 428 -8.06 -27.38 -1.41
C ARG A 428 -9.24 -26.49 -1.10
N PHE A 429 -10.21 -26.50 -2.00
CA PHE A 429 -11.44 -25.74 -1.82
C PHE A 429 -12.60 -26.43 -2.52
N ARG A 430 -13.80 -26.12 -2.04
CA ARG A 430 -15.06 -26.67 -2.52
C ARG A 430 -15.95 -25.56 -3.03
N LEU A 431 -16.47 -25.72 -4.23
CA LEU A 431 -17.54 -24.90 -4.78
C LEU A 431 -18.88 -25.45 -4.28
N LEU A 432 -19.65 -24.61 -3.60
CA LEU A 432 -20.92 -24.94 -2.99
C LEU A 432 -22.03 -24.04 -3.55
N PRO A 433 -22.65 -24.44 -4.67
CA PRO A 433 -23.88 -23.81 -5.14
C PRO A 433 -25.09 -24.38 -4.37
N SER A 434 -25.97 -23.51 -3.90
CA SER A 434 -27.24 -23.86 -3.26
C SER A 434 -28.44 -23.67 -4.19
N CYS A 435 -28.20 -23.45 -5.47
CA CYS A 435 -29.23 -23.22 -6.48
C CYS A 435 -28.75 -23.74 -7.84
N ARG A 436 -29.65 -23.83 -8.81
CA ARG A 436 -29.31 -24.21 -10.19
C ARG A 436 -28.70 -23.00 -10.90
N LEU A 437 -27.64 -23.22 -11.66
CA LEU A 437 -26.88 -22.18 -12.33
C LEU A 437 -27.11 -22.24 -13.83
N ILE A 438 -27.32 -21.09 -14.46
CA ILE A 438 -27.38 -20.95 -15.91
C ILE A 438 -26.14 -20.20 -16.36
N LEU A 439 -25.24 -20.87 -17.07
CA LEU A 439 -23.98 -20.28 -17.51
C LEU A 439 -24.15 -19.62 -18.88
N GLU A 440 -23.93 -18.31 -18.95
CA GLU A 440 -24.04 -17.51 -20.16
C GLU A 440 -22.68 -16.94 -20.56
N GLU A 441 -22.27 -17.12 -21.82
CA GLU A 441 -21.06 -16.52 -22.38
C GLU A 441 -21.44 -15.60 -23.57
N PRO A 442 -21.86 -14.34 -23.30
CA PRO A 442 -22.30 -13.44 -24.34
C PRO A 442 -21.17 -13.17 -25.34
N GLY A 443 -21.39 -13.54 -26.61
CA GLY A 443 -20.42 -13.35 -27.69
C GLY A 443 -19.59 -14.58 -28.07
N ALA A 444 -19.78 -15.73 -27.42
CA ALA A 444 -19.30 -17.00 -27.96
C ALA A 444 -20.15 -17.36 -29.19
N ALA A 445 -19.54 -17.35 -30.39
CA ALA A 445 -20.23 -17.75 -31.61
C ALA A 445 -20.89 -19.13 -31.41
N SER A 446 -22.20 -19.23 -31.63
CA SER A 446 -22.90 -20.51 -31.60
C SER A 446 -22.21 -21.50 -32.55
N PRO A 447 -22.01 -22.77 -32.15
CA PRO A 447 -21.46 -23.75 -33.07
C PRO A 447 -22.42 -23.87 -34.27
N PRO A 448 -21.90 -23.94 -35.51
CA PRO A 448 -22.75 -24.20 -36.67
C PRO A 448 -23.41 -25.57 -36.49
N ALA A 449 -24.73 -25.60 -36.75
CA ALA A 449 -25.59 -26.77 -36.68
C ALA A 449 -25.17 -27.88 -37.67
#